data_AF-A0A8T4VVR7-F1
#
_entry.id   AF-A0A8T4VVR7-F1
#
_cell.length_a   1.000
_cell.length_b   1.000
_cell.length_c   1.000
_cell.angle_alpha   90.00
_cell.angle_beta   90.00
_cell.angle_gamma   90.00
#
_symmetry.space_group_name_H-M   'P 1'
#
loop_
_entity.id
_entity.type
_entity.pdbx_description
1 polymer ?
#
loop_
_entity_poly.entity_id
_entity_poly.type
_entity_poly.pdbx_seq_one_letter_code
_entity_poly.pdbx_strand_id
1 'polypeptide(L)'
;GKNAFGEKPEFEDKGIITRGIAAVGMQDTILDDLLPCDPNVSILGGSSDHLILQLPEEKYQVGDTVCFIPKYGALVHLFTSPYVTKTYDSIECKNVDI
;
A
#
# COMPACT_ATOMS: atom_id res chain seq x y z
N GLY A 1 16.99 -10.48 -15.26
CA GLY A 1 17.83 -9.27 -15.29
C GLY A 1 17.80 -8.60 -13.93
N LYS A 2 18.74 -7.70 -13.63
CA LYS A 2 18.69 -6.87 -12.41
C LYS A 2 17.75 -5.69 -12.63
N ASN A 3 17.10 -5.19 -11.58
CA ASN A 3 16.35 -3.93 -11.64
C ASN A 3 17.31 -2.73 -11.72
N ALA A 4 16.76 -1.52 -11.84
CA ALA A 4 17.53 -0.27 -11.96
C ALA A 4 18.44 0.03 -10.73
N PHE A 5 18.22 -0.69 -9.63
CA PHE A 5 18.98 -0.58 -8.39
C PHE A 5 19.99 -1.73 -8.20
N GLY A 6 20.15 -2.59 -9.21
CA GLY A 6 21.11 -3.69 -9.18
C GLY A 6 20.66 -4.93 -8.40
N GLU A 7 19.42 -4.94 -7.92
CA GLU A 7 18.81 -6.05 -7.22
C GLU A 7 18.30 -7.08 -8.23
N LYS A 8 18.25 -8.34 -7.81
CA LYS A 8 17.65 -9.42 -8.60
C LYS A 8 16.27 -9.71 -8.03
N PRO A 9 15.20 -9.10 -8.56
CA PRO A 9 13.86 -9.41 -8.08
C PRO A 9 13.55 -10.86 -8.41
N GLU A 10 13.15 -11.63 -7.40
CA GLU A 10 12.61 -12.96 -7.56
C GLU A 10 11.10 -12.85 -7.63
N PHE A 11 10.53 -13.32 -8.74
CA PHE A 11 9.09 -13.36 -8.92
C PHE A 11 8.65 -14.81 -8.82
N GLU A 12 7.87 -15.11 -7.80
CA GLU A 12 7.17 -16.39 -7.69
C GLU A 12 6.03 -16.42 -8.72
N ASP A 13 5.95 -17.50 -9.49
CA ASP A 13 4.82 -17.74 -10.38
C ASP A 13 3.61 -18.17 -9.53
N LYS A 14 2.62 -17.28 -9.44
CA LYS A 14 1.37 -17.50 -8.70
C LYS A 14 0.21 -17.94 -9.61
N GLY A 15 0.49 -18.29 -10.88
CA GLY A 15 -0.52 -18.59 -11.87
C GLY A 15 -1.32 -17.36 -12.31
N ILE A 16 -2.59 -17.57 -12.67
CA ILE A 16 -3.49 -16.49 -13.06
C ILE A 16 -3.93 -15.76 -11.79
N ILE A 17 -3.61 -14.48 -11.71
CA ILE A 17 -3.95 -13.62 -10.57
C ILE A 17 -4.53 -12.30 -11.05
N THR A 18 -5.46 -11.74 -10.28
CA THR A 18 -5.94 -10.37 -10.47
C THR A 18 -4.93 -9.40 -9.86
N ARG A 19 -4.44 -8.45 -10.66
CA ARG A 19 -3.47 -7.45 -10.23
C ARG A 19 -4.10 -6.07 -10.18
N GLY A 20 -3.87 -5.37 -9.08
CA GLY A 20 -4.18 -3.95 -8.92
C GLY A 20 -2.93 -3.09 -9.08
N ILE A 21 -3.12 -1.86 -9.56
CA ILE A 21 -2.10 -0.81 -9.52
C ILE A 21 -2.66 0.31 -8.63
N ALA A 22 -1.94 0.61 -7.55
CA ALA A 22 -2.29 1.73 -6.67
C ALA A 22 -1.35 2.91 -6.93
N ALA A 23 -1.90 4.12 -6.95
CA ALA A 23 -1.18 5.38 -7.16
C ALA A 23 -0.45 5.85 -5.88
N VAL A 24 0.42 4.99 -5.37
CA VAL A 24 1.32 5.25 -4.25
C VAL A 24 2.57 4.41 -4.49
N GLY A 25 3.77 4.93 -4.26
CA GLY A 25 5.01 4.20 -4.53
C GLY A 25 6.11 4.41 -3.50
N MET A 26 7.32 3.96 -3.82
CA MET A 26 8.49 4.09 -2.95
C MET A 26 8.87 5.55 -2.62
N GLN A 27 8.45 6.52 -3.44
CA GLN A 27 8.63 7.95 -3.16
C GLN A 27 7.68 8.46 -2.07
N ASP A 28 6.52 7.80 -1.89
CA ASP A 28 5.51 8.22 -0.94
C ASP A 28 5.66 7.51 0.41
N THR A 29 6.16 6.27 0.40
CA THR A 29 6.13 5.38 1.56
C THR A 29 7.19 4.26 1.48
N ILE A 30 7.28 3.45 2.54
CA ILE A 30 8.09 2.23 2.60
C ILE A 30 7.16 1.03 2.40
N LEU A 31 7.35 0.30 1.30
CA LEU A 31 6.48 -0.81 0.88
C LEU A 31 6.34 -1.90 1.94
N ASP A 32 7.47 -2.35 2.51
CA ASP A 32 7.52 -3.43 3.52
C ASP A 32 6.88 -3.06 4.86
N ASP A 33 6.63 -1.77 5.05
CA ASP A 33 5.96 -1.20 6.21
C ASP A 33 4.48 -0.90 5.96
N LEU A 34 3.92 -1.29 4.81
CA LEU A 34 2.48 -1.22 4.56
C LEU A 34 1.81 -2.58 4.76
N LEU A 35 0.79 -2.62 5.63
CA LEU A 35 -0.02 -3.80 5.86
C LEU A 35 -1.41 -3.59 5.24
N PRO A 36 -1.82 -4.36 4.22
CA PRO A 36 -3.17 -4.26 3.67
C PRO A 36 -4.24 -4.52 4.74
N CYS A 37 -5.29 -3.70 4.78
CA CYS A 37 -6.41 -3.92 5.70
C CYS A 37 -7.26 -5.13 5.30
N ASP A 38 -7.35 -5.43 4.01
CA ASP A 38 -7.97 -6.65 3.51
C ASP A 38 -6.96 -7.80 3.53
N PRO A 39 -7.20 -8.88 4.29
CA PRO A 39 -6.27 -10.01 4.37
C PRO A 39 -6.11 -10.77 3.04
N ASN A 40 -7.00 -10.56 2.06
CA ASN A 40 -6.90 -11.17 0.73
C ASN A 40 -6.07 -10.31 -0.25
N VAL A 41 -5.64 -9.13 0.16
CA VAL A 41 -4.76 -8.26 -0.62
C VAL A 41 -3.32 -8.48 -0.18
N SER A 42 -2.41 -8.60 -1.14
CA SER A 42 -0.97 -8.63 -0.85
C SER A 42 -0.20 -7.69 -1.76
N ILE A 43 0.85 -7.08 -1.23
CA ILE A 43 1.77 -6.24 -2.00
C ILE A 43 2.76 -7.18 -2.71
N LEU A 44 2.76 -7.15 -4.04
CA LEU A 44 3.70 -7.93 -4.85
C LEU A 44 5.00 -7.17 -5.12
N GLY A 45 4.98 -5.85 -4.97
CA GLY A 45 6.12 -4.96 -5.18
C GLY A 45 5.66 -3.57 -5.58
N GLY A 46 6.57 -2.76 -6.09
CA GLY A 46 6.23 -1.43 -6.61
C GLY A 46 7.41 -0.74 -7.26
N SER A 47 7.12 0.45 -7.79
CA SER A 47 8.04 1.39 -8.41
C SER A 47 8.17 2.64 -7.53
N SER A 48 8.82 3.68 -8.06
CA SER A 48 8.86 5.01 -7.45
C SER A 48 7.47 5.58 -7.14
N ASP A 49 6.48 5.34 -8.00
CA ASP A 49 5.19 6.05 -8.00
C ASP A 49 3.96 5.13 -7.91
N HIS A 50 4.14 3.80 -7.93
CA HIS A 50 3.02 2.85 -7.90
C HIS A 50 3.33 1.57 -7.12
N LEU A 51 2.29 0.97 -6.53
CA LEU A 51 2.30 -0.38 -5.96
C LEU A 51 1.62 -1.36 -6.90
N ILE A 52 2.18 -2.56 -6.96
CA ILE A 52 1.55 -3.72 -7.58
C ILE A 52 0.95 -4.58 -6.47
N LEU A 53 -0.35 -4.80 -6.55
CA LEU A 53 -1.11 -5.58 -5.58
C LEU A 53 -1.63 -6.85 -6.23
N GLN A 54 -1.66 -7.94 -5.48
CA GLN A 54 -2.54 -9.07 -5.76
C GLN A 54 -3.88 -8.77 -5.08
N LEU A 55 -4.96 -8.83 -5.85
CA LEU A 55 -6.31 -8.57 -5.38
C LEU A 55 -7.14 -9.86 -5.45
N PRO A 56 -8.14 -10.04 -4.57
CA PRO A 56 -9.16 -11.05 -4.75
C PRO A 56 -9.99 -10.77 -6.02
N GLU A 57 -10.40 -11.83 -6.72
CA GLU A 57 -11.22 -11.72 -7.93
C GLU A 57 -12.56 -11.03 -7.64
N GLU A 58 -13.02 -10.21 -8.60
CA GLU A 58 -14.33 -9.53 -8.61
C GLU A 58 -14.66 -8.61 -7.42
N LYS A 59 -13.73 -8.38 -6.48
CA LYS A 59 -13.95 -7.51 -5.31
C LYS A 59 -13.64 -6.04 -5.57
N TYR A 60 -12.71 -5.77 -6.49
CA TYR A 60 -12.18 -4.44 -6.75
C TYR A 60 -12.35 -4.07 -8.23
N GLN A 61 -12.66 -2.81 -8.49
CA GLN A 61 -12.72 -2.20 -9.82
C GLN A 61 -11.84 -0.94 -9.88
N VAL A 62 -11.58 -0.46 -11.10
CA VAL A 62 -10.81 0.78 -11.31
C VAL A 62 -11.54 1.95 -10.64
N GLY A 63 -10.80 2.70 -9.82
CA GLY A 63 -11.33 3.83 -9.04
C GLY A 63 -11.61 3.49 -7.58
N ASP A 64 -11.60 2.20 -7.21
CA ASP A 64 -11.71 1.81 -5.81
C ASP A 64 -10.46 2.17 -5.00
N THR A 65 -10.64 2.36 -3.70
CA THR A 65 -9.55 2.63 -2.76
C THR A 65 -9.15 1.37 -2.01
N VAL A 66 -7.84 1.18 -1.82
CA VAL A 66 -7.29 0.11 -0.98
C VAL A 66 -6.72 0.73 0.29
N CYS A 67 -7.10 0.18 1.44
CA CYS A 67 -6.67 0.68 2.74
C CYS A 67 -5.44 -0.10 3.24
N PHE A 68 -4.52 0.62 3.86
CA PHE A 68 -3.33 0.05 4.49
C PHE A 68 -3.15 0.60 5.91
N ILE A 69 -2.64 -0.23 6.80
CA ILE A 69 -2.12 0.16 8.11
C ILE A 69 -0.61 0.35 7.94
N PRO A 70 -0.08 1.59 8.00
CA PRO A 70 1.35 1.81 7.96
C PRO A 70 1.98 1.45 9.31
N LYS A 71 3.11 0.74 9.27
CA LYS A 71 4.06 0.67 10.39
C LYS A 71 4.80 2.00 10.52
N TYR A 72 5.62 2.12 11.55
CA TYR A 72 6.28 3.38 11.91
C TYR A 72 7.05 4.04 10.75
N GLY A 73 7.85 3.28 9.99
CA GLY A 73 8.65 3.83 8.89
C GLY A 73 7.79 4.40 7.78
N ALA A 74 6.81 3.61 7.31
CA ALA A 74 5.81 4.06 6.33
C ALA A 74 5.02 5.29 6.85
N LEU A 75 4.60 5.28 8.11
CA LEU A 75 3.82 6.37 8.71
C LEU A 75 4.60 7.69 8.69
N VAL A 76 5.85 7.68 9.17
CA VAL A 76 6.69 8.88 9.16
C VAL A 76 6.94 9.36 7.74
N HIS A 77 7.18 8.45 6.79
CA HIS A 77 7.42 8.81 5.39
C HIS A 77 6.17 9.46 4.77
N LEU A 78 5.00 8.86 4.95
CA LEU A 78 3.72 9.39 4.48
C LEU A 78 3.44 10.78 5.08
N PHE A 79 3.67 10.95 6.39
CA PHE A 79 3.40 12.21 7.08
C PHE A 79 4.37 13.33 6.71
N THR A 80 5.60 13.00 6.33
CA THR A 80 6.62 13.98 5.90
C THR A 80 6.59 14.30 4.41
N SER A 81 5.97 13.46 3.58
CA SER A 81 5.85 13.69 2.13
C SER A 81 4.92 14.87 1.82
N PRO A 82 5.31 15.86 0.99
CA PRO A 82 4.41 16.93 0.56
C PRO A 82 3.39 16.47 -0.50
N TYR A 83 3.58 15.28 -1.08
CA TYR A 83 2.75 14.76 -2.18
C TYR A 83 1.58 13.89 -1.70
N VAL A 84 1.60 13.50 -0.42
CA VAL A 84 0.52 12.75 0.21
C VAL A 84 -0.43 13.72 0.89
N THR A 85 -1.72 13.67 0.54
CA THR A 85 -2.76 14.49 1.21
C THR A 85 -3.09 13.89 2.58
N LYS A 86 -3.17 14.74 3.62
CA LYS A 86 -3.58 14.32 4.97
C LYS A 86 -4.96 14.87 5.27
N THR A 87 -5.88 13.97 5.57
CA THR A 87 -7.21 14.29 6.07
C THR A 87 -7.30 13.87 7.52
N TYR A 88 -7.88 14.73 8.37
CA TYR A 88 -8.09 14.45 9.79
C TYR A 88 -9.58 14.35 10.04
N ASP A 89 -10.04 13.16 10.37
CA ASP A 89 -11.42 12.95 10.78
C ASP A 89 -11.52 13.18 12.28
N SER A 90 -12.32 14.17 12.70
CA SER A 90 -12.61 14.40 14.10
C SER A 90 -13.55 13.31 14.61
N ILE A 91 -13.02 12.34 15.34
CA ILE A 91 -13.83 11.37 16.06
C ILE A 91 -14.12 11.96 17.44
N GLU A 92 -15.40 12.24 17.73
CA GLU A 92 -15.82 12.51 19.11
C GLU A 92 -15.59 11.25 19.95
N CYS A 93 -14.56 11.27 20.80
CA CYS A 93 -14.41 10.28 21.85
C CYS A 93 -15.56 10.45 22.83
N LYS A 94 -16.62 9.63 22.70
CA LYS A 94 -17.62 9.51 23.76
C LYS A 94 -16.92 9.02 25.02
N ASN A 95 -17.09 9.77 26.11
CA ASN A 95 -16.50 9.52 27.41
C ASN A 95 -16.52 8.03 27.74
N VAL A 96 -15.34 7.44 27.93
CA VAL A 96 -15.19 6.14 28.58
C VAL A 96 -15.33 6.44 30.06
N ASP A 97 -16.51 6.20 30.62
CA ASP A 97 -16.72 6.20 32.06
C ASP A 97 -15.81 5.12 32.67
N ILE A 98 -14.89 5.55 33.54
CA ILE A 98 -13.98 4.69 34.31
C ILE A 98 -14.70 4.22 35.58
#